data_AF-A0A0F2JDR7-F1
#
_entry.id   AF-A0A0F2JDR7-F1
#
_cell.length_a   1.000
_cell.length_b   1.000
_cell.length_c   1.000
_cell.angle_alpha   90.00
_cell.angle_beta   90.00
_cell.angle_gamma   90.00
#
_symmetry.space_group_name_H-M   'P 1'
#
loop_
_entity.id
_entity.type
_entity.pdbx_description
1 polymer ?
#
loop_
_entity_poly.entity_id
_entity_poly.type
_entity_poly.pdbx_seq_one_letter_code
_entity_poly.pdbx_strand_id
1 'polypeptide(L)' 'MVELARGITEDLREIGVACRFITVDADTKNNPSVVDFYLKQGFKLNEKYRRDNTSMRLDIFSDIENLEEAGTK' A
#
# COMPACT_ATOMS: atom_id res chain seq x y z
N MET A 1 -10.32 5.62 4.43
CA MET A 1 -8.99 6.27 4.50
C MET A 1 -8.03 5.77 3.43
N VAL A 2 -7.87 4.45 3.24
CA VAL A 2 -6.99 3.90 2.17
C VAL A 2 -7.37 4.42 0.77
N GLU A 3 -8.66 4.40 0.41
CA GLU A 3 -9.13 4.94 -0.88
C GLU A 3 -8.86 6.44 -1.07
N LEU A 4 -8.92 7.24 0.01
CA LEU A 4 -8.55 8.66 -0.05
C LEU A 4 -7.05 8.81 -0.33
N ALA A 5 -6.20 8.01 0.31
CA ALA A 5 -4.77 8.02 0.06
C ALA A 5 -4.45 7.58 -1.38
N ARG A 6 -5.19 6.62 -1.93
CA ARG A 6 -5.09 6.22 -3.36
C ARG A 6 -5.43 7.38 -4.29
N GLY A 7 -6.56 8.06 -4.06
CA GLY A 7 -6.97 9.24 -4.83
C GLY A 7 -5.91 10.35 -4.81
N ILE A 8 -5.41 10.72 -3.62
CA ILE A 8 -4.34 11.72 -3.48
C ILE A 8 -3.08 11.29 -4.27
N THR A 9 -2.76 10.00 -4.27
CA THR A 9 -1.58 9.51 -4.97
C THR A 9 -1.72 9.61 -6.49
N GLU A 10 -2.93 9.40 -7.02
CA GLU A 10 -3.23 9.64 -8.44
C GLU A 10 -3.15 11.14 -8.77
N ASP A 11 -3.75 12.01 -7.96
CA ASP A 11 -3.66 13.48 -8.15
C ASP A 11 -2.19 13.95 -8.18
N LEU A 12 -1.37 13.42 -7.26
CA LEU A 12 0.07 13.70 -7.21
C LEU A 12 0.80 13.24 -8.47
N ARG A 13 0.41 12.10 -9.03
CA ARG A 13 0.99 11.57 -10.26
C ARG A 13 0.63 12.45 -11.46
N GLU A 14 -0.60 12.93 -11.55
CA GLU A 14 -1.05 13.82 -12.63
C GLU A 14 -0.24 15.13 -12.69
N ILE A 15 0.19 15.64 -11.53
CA ILE A 15 1.06 16.82 -11.45
C ILE A 15 2.57 16.50 -11.55
N GLY A 16 2.92 15.26 -11.91
CA GLY A 16 4.29 14.83 -12.19
C GLY A 16 5.10 14.39 -10.96
N VAL A 17 4.46 14.13 -9.82
CA VAL A 17 5.14 13.59 -8.63
C VAL A 17 5.20 12.07 -8.74
N ALA A 18 6.42 11.53 -8.76
CA ALA A 18 6.65 10.10 -8.80
C ALA A 18 6.35 9.45 -7.44
N CYS A 19 5.21 8.78 -7.34
CA CYS A 19 4.77 7.99 -6.19
C CYS A 19 4.55 6.53 -6.62
N ARG A 20 5.00 5.56 -5.83
CA ARG A 20 4.79 4.11 -6.09
C ARG A 20 4.20 3.36 -4.90
N PHE A 21 4.56 3.76 -3.70
CA PHE A 21 4.18 3.03 -2.49
C PHE A 21 3.47 3.93 -1.50
N ILE A 22 2.36 3.45 -0.95
CA ILE A 22 1.76 3.97 0.28
C ILE A 22 2.30 3.14 1.43
N THR A 23 2.90 3.78 2.44
CA THR A 23 3.44 3.09 3.62
C THR A 23 2.68 3.50 4.87
N VAL A 24 2.46 2.54 5.77
CA VAL A 24 1.82 2.75 7.07
C VAL A 24 2.60 2.02 8.16
N ASP A 25 2.70 2.65 9.32
CA ASP A 25 3.17 1.98 10.54
C ASP A 25 1.94 1.54 11.34
N ALA A 26 1.61 0.25 11.24
CA ALA A 26 0.41 -0.31 11.81
C ALA A 26 0.55 -0.44 13.33
N ASP A 27 -0.31 0.26 14.09
CA ASP A 27 -0.29 0.31 15.56
C ASP A 27 -0.83 -1.00 16.18
N THR A 28 0.01 -2.03 16.14
CA THR A 28 -0.28 -3.34 16.70
C THR A 28 -0.27 -3.34 18.23
N LYS A 29 0.30 -2.31 18.87
CA LYS A 29 0.34 -2.18 20.33
C LYS A 29 -1.06 -1.92 20.89
N ASN A 30 -1.81 -1.01 20.26
CA ASN A 30 -3.17 -0.66 20.70
C ASN A 30 -4.26 -1.43 19.94
N ASN A 31 -4.00 -1.84 18.70
CA ASN A 31 -4.96 -2.61 17.90
C ASN A 31 -4.27 -3.74 17.11
N PRO A 32 -4.16 -4.95 17.67
CA PRO A 32 -3.52 -6.08 16.99
C PRO A 32 -4.15 -6.45 15.64
N SER A 33 -5.47 -6.23 15.48
CA SER A 33 -6.22 -6.58 14.25
C SER A 33 -5.99 -5.61 13.08
N VAL A 34 -5.31 -4.48 13.32
CA VAL A 34 -5.10 -3.46 12.29
C VAL A 34 -4.26 -3.97 11.12
N VAL A 35 -3.39 -4.96 11.35
CA VAL A 35 -2.61 -5.60 10.29
C VAL A 35 -3.53 -6.34 9.32
N ASP A 36 -4.50 -7.10 9.83
CA ASP A 36 -5.45 -7.83 9.00
C ASP A 36 -6.31 -6.88 8.15
N PHE A 37 -6.66 -5.71 8.71
CA PHE A 37 -7.33 -4.66 7.95
C PHE A 37 -6.50 -4.26 6.73
N TYR A 38 -5.23 -3.90 6.91
CA TYR A 38 -4.36 -3.48 5.80
C TYR A 38 -4.05 -4.62 4.82
N LEU A 39 -3.85 -5.86 5.30
CA LEU A 39 -3.67 -7.03 4.44
C LEU A 39 -4.85 -7.22 3.49
N LYS A 40 -6.09 -7.09 3.98
CA LYS A 40 -7.31 -7.18 3.15
C LYS A 40 -7.41 -6.09 2.08
N GLN A 41 -6.70 -4.96 2.27
CA GLN A 41 -6.65 -3.85 1.31
C GLN A 41 -5.47 -3.98 0.33
N GLY A 42 -4.74 -5.10 0.33
CA GLY A 42 -3.63 -5.38 -0.57
C GLY A 42 -2.26 -4.92 -0.06
N PHE A 43 -2.17 -4.42 1.18
CA PHE A 43 -0.87 -4.10 1.77
C PHE A 43 -0.07 -5.38 2.05
N LYS A 44 1.26 -5.26 1.98
CA LYS A 44 2.23 -6.30 2.31
C LYS A 44 3.13 -5.81 3.43
N LEU A 45 3.71 -6.75 4.20
CA LEU A 45 4.71 -6.41 5.20
C LEU A 45 5.93 -5.76 4.53
N ASN A 46 6.45 -4.71 5.17
CA ASN A 46 7.64 -4.02 4.71
C ASN A 46 8.89 -4.62 5.39
N GLU A 47 9.33 -5.78 4.92
CA GLU A 47 10.37 -6.60 5.55
C GLU A 47 11.72 -5.88 5.76
N LYS A 48 11.98 -4.84 4.97
CA LYS A 48 13.23 -4.07 5.04
C LYS A 48 13.31 -3.15 6.26
N TYR A 49 12.18 -2.83 6.91
CA TYR A 49 12.12 -1.88 8.02
C TYR A 49 11.55 -2.55 9.27
N ARG A 50 12.43 -2.80 10.24
CA ARG A 50 12.01 -3.19 11.60
C ARG A 50 11.80 -1.93 12.43
N ARG A 51 10.54 -1.66 12.77
CA ARG A 51 10.12 -0.58 13.68
C ARG A 51 9.33 -1.20 14.84
N ASP A 52 9.12 -0.39 15.88
CA ASP A 52 8.25 -0.72 17.02
C ASP A 52 6.84 -1.14 16.59
N ASN A 53 6.34 -0.52 15.52
CA ASN A 53 5.07 -0.81 14.90
C ASN A 53 5.29 -1.58 13.59
N THR A 54 4.35 -2.43 13.23
CA THR A 54 4.45 -3.26 12.02
C THR A 54 4.36 -2.38 10.78
N SER A 55 5.48 -2.18 10.08
CA SER A 55 5.52 -1.40 8.84
C SER A 55 4.91 -2.21 7.70
N MET A 56 3.97 -1.60 6.98
CA MET A 56 3.28 -2.19 5.84
C MET A 56 3.33 -1.24 4.64
N ARG A 57 3.30 -1.80 3.44
CA ARG A 57 3.34 -1.05 2.19
C ARG A 57 2.31 -1.57 1.19
N LEU A 58 1.74 -0.67 0.41
CA LEU A 58 0.89 -0.97 -0.73
C LEU A 58 1.58 -0.43 -1.98
N ASP A 59 1.79 -1.28 -2.98
CA ASP A 59 2.19 -0.82 -4.32
C ASP A 59 0.92 -0.37 -5.05
N ILE A 60 0.87 0.90 -5.46
CA ILE A 60 -0.32 1.46 -6.11
C ILE A 60 -0.48 0.98 -7.55
N PHE A 61 0.55 0.36 -8.14
CA PHE A 61 0.54 -0.14 -9.51
C PHE A 61 0.37 -1.65 -9.62
N SER A 62 0.27 -2.38 -8.49
CA SER A 62 0.15 -3.84 -8.53
C SER A 62 -1.03 -4.32 -9.36
N ASP A 63 -2.11 -3.54 -9.40
CA ASP A 63 -3.32 -3.91 -10.13
C ASP A 63 -3.14 -3.78 -11.65
N ILE A 64 -2.27 -2.86 -12.09
CA ILE A 64 -1.94 -2.64 -13.51
C ILE A 64 -0.97 -3.73 -14.00
N GLU A 65 0.07 -4.03 -13.23
CA GLU A 65 1.06 -5.07 -13.56
C GLU A 65 0.38 -6.45 -13.71
N ASN A 66 -0.58 -6.78 -12.83
CA ASN A 66 -1.34 -8.03 -12.90
C ASN A 66 -2.29 -8.11 -14.12
N LEU A 67 -2.79 -6.98 -14.63
CA LEU A 67 -3.65 -6.91 -15.83
C LEU A 67 -2.84 -7.08 -17.12
N GLU A 68 -1.63 -6.51 -17.17
CA GLU A 68 -0.71 -6.70 -18.30
C GLU A 68 -0.24 -8.16 -18.41
N GLU A 69 0.02 -8.83 -17.28
CA GLU A 69 0.35 -10.27 -17.25
C GLU A 69 -0.82 -11.17 -17.67
N ALA A 70 -2.06 -10.78 -17.36
CA ALA A 70 -3.26 -11.54 -17.73
C ALA A 70 -3.66 -11.37 -19.21
N GLY A 71 -3.34 -10.23 -19.84
CA GLY A 71 -3.61 -9.94 -21.26
C GLY A 71 -2.60 -10.55 -22.24
N THR A 72 -1.52 -11.16 -21.73
CA THR A 72 -0.45 -11.77 -22.55
C THR A 72 -0.57 -13.29 -22.64
N LYS A 73 -1.75 -13.87 -22.37
CA LYS A 73 -2.05 -15.32 -22.50
C LYS A 73 -3.09 -15.60 -23.56
#